data_AF-A0A1B6I2Q9-F1
#
_entry.id   AF-A0A1B6I2Q9-F1
#
_cell.length_a   1.000
_cell.length_b   1.000
_cell.length_c   1.000
_cell.angle_alpha   90.00
_cell.angle_beta   90.00
_cell.angle_gamma   90.00
#
_symmetry.space_group_name_H-M   'P 1'
#
loop_
_entity.id
_entity.type
_entity.pdbx_description
1 polymer ?
#
loop_
_entity_poly.entity_id
_entity_poly.type
_entity_poly.pdbx_seq_one_letter_code
_entity_poly.pdbx_strand_id
1 'polypeptide(L)'
;RLQRIFLDIIPYDPKILYIKGTNMHIADVLSRNCKTAENTTMQEKDLEVISIFSIHPYNQLLRVKEETLKSSTLQELIQIIQNGWPKSKTELPKSLHLFWNFRDEMMVEDGVVFKGTKVVIPNGMKTDIIKAIHTGHQGIQSCYQRARESLYWPNMFEDLSDFIRSCTVCQSQSRAEIKEPIKSKQIPIRPWEVTAADYFKFKGKSY
;
A
#
# COMPACT_ATOMS: atom_id res chain seq x y z
N ARG A 1 14.52 3.83 -14.23
CA ARG A 1 14.80 5.28 -14.43
C ARG A 1 14.54 5.73 -15.88
N LEU A 2 15.14 5.10 -16.91
CA LEU A 2 14.83 5.40 -18.33
C LEU A 2 13.38 5.09 -18.73
N GLN A 3 12.81 4.00 -18.21
CA GLN A 3 11.41 3.63 -18.45
C GLN A 3 10.40 4.71 -18.01
N ARG A 4 10.68 5.43 -16.92
CA ARG A 4 9.83 6.55 -16.44
C ARG A 4 9.86 7.70 -17.43
N ILE A 5 11.06 8.16 -17.75
CA ILE A 5 11.27 9.25 -18.71
C ILE A 5 10.57 8.89 -20.01
N PHE A 6 10.72 7.66 -20.49
CA PHE A 6 10.07 7.19 -21.72
C PHE A 6 8.56 7.33 -21.69
N LEU A 7 7.89 6.86 -20.63
CA LEU A 7 6.42 6.98 -20.48
C LEU A 7 5.95 8.44 -20.53
N ASP A 8 6.69 9.35 -19.89
CA ASP A 8 6.34 10.78 -19.85
C ASP A 8 6.45 11.44 -21.24
N ILE A 9 7.32 10.92 -22.11
CA ILE A 9 7.59 11.50 -23.44
C ILE A 9 6.94 10.74 -24.60
N ILE A 10 6.21 9.64 -24.34
CA ILE A 10 5.46 8.87 -25.36
C ILE A 10 4.60 9.74 -26.28
N PRO A 11 3.86 10.76 -25.78
CA PRO A 11 3.03 11.60 -26.64
C PRO A 11 3.82 12.41 -27.70
N TYR A 12 5.14 12.52 -27.56
CA TYR A 12 6.00 13.38 -28.36
C TYR A 12 6.87 12.62 -29.38
N ASP A 13 6.62 11.32 -29.61
CA ASP A 13 7.35 10.43 -30.54
C ASP A 13 8.90 10.62 -30.55
N PRO A 14 9.58 10.35 -29.42
CA PRO A 14 10.98 10.72 -29.26
C PRO A 14 11.91 9.69 -29.89
N LYS A 15 12.95 10.18 -30.60
CA LYS A 15 14.06 9.35 -31.09
C LYS A 15 15.16 9.24 -30.05
N ILE A 16 15.35 8.03 -29.51
CA ILE A 16 16.42 7.74 -28.56
C ILE A 16 17.71 7.46 -29.32
N LEU A 17 18.74 8.29 -29.10
CA LEU A 17 20.08 8.12 -29.67
C LEU A 17 21.06 7.78 -28.55
N TYR A 18 21.81 6.68 -28.72
CA TYR A 18 22.91 6.34 -27.83
C TYR A 18 24.14 7.18 -28.17
N ILE A 19 24.67 7.91 -27.19
CA ILE A 19 25.92 8.66 -27.30
C ILE A 19 26.93 8.02 -26.36
N LYS A 20 28.06 7.56 -26.91
CA LYS A 20 29.18 7.02 -26.14
C LYS A 20 29.73 8.09 -25.20
N GLY A 21 29.98 7.75 -23.93
CA GLY A 21 30.34 8.72 -22.88
C GLY A 21 31.53 9.64 -23.20
N THR A 22 32.47 9.18 -24.04
CA THR A 22 33.60 9.98 -24.52
C THR A 22 33.20 11.21 -25.35
N ASN A 23 32.04 11.13 -26.02
CA ASN A 23 31.46 12.19 -26.85
C ASN A 23 30.38 12.99 -26.11
N MET A 24 30.14 12.68 -24.83
CA MET A 24 29.12 13.31 -24.00
C MET A 24 29.75 14.47 -23.20
N HIS A 25 30.06 15.56 -23.89
CA HIS A 25 30.77 16.71 -23.33
C HIS A 25 30.02 17.46 -22.20
N ILE A 26 28.70 17.25 -22.08
CA ILE A 26 27.82 17.95 -21.13
C ILE A 26 26.88 16.92 -20.48
N ALA A 27 27.45 15.98 -19.72
CA ALA A 27 26.66 14.90 -19.10
C ALA A 27 25.77 15.37 -17.93
N ASP A 28 26.11 16.50 -17.27
CA ASP A 28 25.60 16.81 -15.91
C ASP A 28 24.70 18.07 -15.82
N VAL A 29 24.52 18.84 -16.90
CA VAL A 29 23.82 20.15 -16.82
C VAL A 29 22.28 20.01 -16.82
N LEU A 30 21.73 19.03 -17.55
CA LEU A 30 20.26 18.86 -17.66
C LEU A 30 19.61 18.21 -16.43
N SER A 31 20.36 17.45 -15.62
CA SER A 31 19.82 16.86 -14.39
C SER A 31 19.79 17.84 -13.21
N ARG A 32 20.51 18.98 -13.30
CA ARG A 32 20.77 19.86 -12.14
C ARG A 32 20.32 21.30 -12.33
N ASN A 33 20.01 21.73 -13.56
CA ASN A 33 19.52 23.09 -13.82
C ASN A 33 18.00 23.12 -14.05
N CYS A 34 17.23 22.57 -13.10
CA CYS A 34 15.82 22.93 -13.00
C CYS A 34 15.78 24.29 -12.30
N LYS A 35 15.49 25.36 -13.05
CA LYS A 35 15.09 26.63 -12.43
C LYS A 35 13.92 26.29 -11.52
N THR A 36 14.05 26.55 -10.23
CA THR A 36 13.01 26.37 -9.22
C THR A 36 11.79 27.22 -9.60
N ALA A 37 10.91 26.64 -10.41
CA ALA A 37 9.57 27.14 -10.62
C ALA A 37 8.73 26.56 -9.48
N GLU A 38 8.39 27.46 -8.56
CA GLU A 38 7.28 27.45 -7.61
C GLU A 38 6.49 26.13 -7.48
N ASN A 39 6.64 25.52 -6.30
CA ASN A 39 5.64 24.71 -5.60
C ASN A 39 4.62 23.97 -6.49
N THR A 40 5.09 23.02 -7.29
CA THR A 40 4.24 21.91 -7.69
C THR A 40 4.77 20.68 -6.98
N THR A 41 4.10 20.31 -5.90
CA THR A 41 4.26 19.02 -5.23
C THR A 41 3.90 17.94 -6.23
N MET A 42 4.83 17.59 -7.12
CA MET A 42 4.69 16.43 -8.00
C MET A 42 4.71 15.23 -7.07
N GLN A 43 3.52 14.68 -6.85
CA GLN A 43 3.33 13.51 -6.03
C GLN A 43 4.08 12.36 -6.69
N GLU A 44 5.23 11.96 -6.14
CA GLU A 44 5.92 10.71 -6.48
C GLU A 44 5.09 9.44 -6.12
N LYS A 45 3.80 9.61 -5.77
CA LYS A 45 2.92 8.56 -5.25
C LYS A 45 2.20 7.75 -6.33
N ASP A 46 2.17 8.21 -7.57
CA ASP A 46 1.30 7.62 -8.59
C ASP A 46 1.85 6.34 -9.25
N LEU A 47 3.14 6.01 -9.06
CA LEU A 47 3.79 4.89 -9.77
C LEU A 47 3.78 3.54 -9.05
N GLU A 48 3.62 3.50 -7.71
CA GLU A 48 3.55 2.22 -6.99
C GLU A 48 2.16 1.57 -7.04
N VAL A 49 1.09 2.35 -7.24
CA VAL A 49 -0.29 1.82 -7.37
C VAL A 49 -0.43 0.99 -8.64
N ILE A 50 0.25 1.44 -9.70
CA ILE A 50 0.31 0.73 -10.97
C ILE A 50 0.94 -0.66 -10.75
N SER A 51 1.84 -0.86 -9.77
CA SER A 51 2.58 -2.12 -9.60
C SER A 51 1.76 -3.31 -9.09
N ILE A 52 0.60 -3.10 -8.45
CA ILE A 52 -0.26 -4.21 -8.00
C ILE A 52 -0.97 -4.86 -9.20
N PHE A 53 -1.22 -4.09 -10.28
CA PHE A 53 -1.78 -4.58 -11.55
C PHE A 53 -0.76 -4.70 -12.70
N SER A 54 0.46 -4.15 -12.56
CA SER A 54 1.38 -3.89 -13.69
C SER A 54 1.97 -5.09 -14.40
N ILE A 55 1.95 -6.28 -13.81
CA ILE A 55 2.60 -7.42 -14.49
C ILE A 55 1.69 -7.91 -15.64
N HIS A 56 0.37 -7.74 -15.51
CA HIS A 56 -0.59 -7.81 -16.62
C HIS A 56 -2.01 -7.36 -16.16
N PRO A 57 -2.43 -6.11 -16.41
CA PRO A 57 -3.74 -5.61 -15.96
C PRO A 57 -4.91 -6.47 -16.48
N TYR A 58 -4.79 -6.95 -17.71
CA TYR A 58 -5.79 -7.77 -18.37
C TYR A 58 -6.03 -9.12 -17.65
N ASN A 59 -4.96 -9.82 -17.25
CA ASN A 59 -5.10 -11.13 -16.59
C ASN A 59 -5.73 -11.00 -15.20
N GLN A 60 -5.45 -9.90 -14.48
CA GLN A 60 -6.06 -9.65 -13.18
C GLN A 60 -7.54 -9.30 -13.30
N LEU A 61 -7.92 -8.47 -14.29
CA LEU A 61 -9.33 -8.15 -14.54
C LEU A 61 -10.13 -9.37 -15.01
N LEU A 62 -9.55 -10.23 -15.85
CA LEU A 62 -10.15 -11.52 -16.21
C LEU A 62 -10.38 -12.39 -14.97
N ARG A 63 -9.38 -12.48 -14.09
CA ARG A 63 -9.50 -13.24 -12.84
C ARG A 63 -10.57 -12.64 -11.92
N VAL A 64 -10.65 -11.32 -11.82
CA VAL A 64 -11.72 -10.63 -11.08
C VAL A 64 -13.08 -10.99 -11.66
N LYS A 65 -13.23 -10.99 -12.99
CA LYS A 65 -14.48 -11.39 -13.65
C LYS A 65 -14.86 -12.83 -13.32
N GLU A 66 -13.92 -13.78 -13.43
CA GLU A 66 -14.15 -15.19 -13.08
C GLU A 66 -14.58 -15.38 -11.62
N GLU A 67 -13.93 -14.69 -10.68
CA GLU A 67 -14.25 -14.76 -9.25
C GLU A 67 -15.55 -14.02 -8.91
N THR A 68 -15.89 -12.98 -9.68
CA THR A 68 -17.18 -12.29 -9.60
C THR A 68 -18.32 -13.21 -10.03
N LEU A 69 -18.13 -14.06 -11.04
CA LEU A 69 -19.11 -15.08 -11.46
C LEU A 69 -19.37 -16.12 -10.38
N LYS A 70 -18.34 -16.49 -9.61
CA LYS A 70 -18.46 -17.45 -8.50
C LYS A 70 -19.15 -16.83 -7.27
N SER A 71 -19.11 -15.51 -7.11
CA SER A 71 -19.63 -14.81 -5.95
C SER A 71 -21.12 -14.51 -6.08
N SER A 72 -21.97 -15.26 -5.37
CA SER A 72 -23.43 -15.03 -5.35
C SER A 72 -23.79 -13.58 -4.97
N THR A 73 -23.11 -13.02 -3.97
CA THR A 73 -23.33 -11.64 -3.52
C THR A 73 -23.03 -10.61 -4.60
N LEU A 74 -21.97 -10.78 -5.39
CA LEU A 74 -21.64 -9.83 -6.45
C LEU A 74 -22.54 -10.03 -7.68
N GLN A 75 -22.99 -11.25 -7.95
CA GLN A 75 -23.99 -11.51 -8.99
C GLN A 75 -25.32 -10.82 -8.68
N GLU A 76 -25.82 -10.94 -7.44
CA GLU A 76 -27.01 -10.21 -6.99
C GLU A 76 -26.83 -8.70 -7.12
N LEU A 77 -25.65 -8.19 -6.75
CA LEU A 77 -25.32 -6.78 -6.89
C LEU A 77 -25.33 -6.31 -8.35
N ILE A 78 -24.78 -7.10 -9.27
CA ILE A 78 -24.81 -6.81 -10.72
C ILE A 78 -26.26 -6.70 -11.20
N GLN A 79 -27.12 -7.64 -10.80
CA GLN A 79 -28.54 -7.61 -11.17
C GLN A 79 -29.25 -6.35 -10.65
N ILE A 80 -28.96 -5.91 -9.43
CA ILE A 80 -29.53 -4.67 -8.87
C ILE A 80 -28.99 -3.44 -9.60
N ILE A 81 -27.70 -3.40 -9.94
CA ILE A 81 -27.14 -2.25 -10.68
C ILE A 81 -27.76 -2.15 -12.07
N GLN A 82 -28.00 -3.27 -12.75
CA GLN A 82 -28.60 -3.29 -14.09
C GLN A 82 -30.12 -3.02 -14.10
N ASN A 83 -30.87 -3.57 -13.14
CA ASN A 83 -32.33 -3.41 -13.07
C ASN A 83 -32.77 -2.15 -12.32
N GLY A 84 -31.83 -1.49 -11.63
CA GLY A 84 -32.08 -0.32 -10.80
C GLY A 84 -32.18 -0.66 -9.31
N TRP A 85 -31.75 0.29 -8.49
CA TRP A 85 -31.82 0.18 -7.04
C TRP A 85 -33.27 0.36 -6.53
N PRO A 86 -33.72 -0.43 -5.55
CA PRO A 86 -35.03 -0.24 -4.94
C PRO A 86 -35.10 1.08 -4.15
N LYS A 87 -36.32 1.47 -3.76
CA LYS A 87 -36.56 2.75 -3.07
C LYS A 87 -36.12 2.72 -1.61
N SER A 88 -36.15 1.55 -0.98
CA SER A 88 -35.87 1.39 0.45
C SER A 88 -34.72 0.42 0.68
N LYS A 89 -33.83 0.74 1.62
CA LYS A 89 -32.71 -0.14 2.01
C LYS A 89 -33.18 -1.50 2.53
N THR A 90 -34.35 -1.56 3.15
CA THR A 90 -34.94 -2.79 3.72
C THR A 90 -35.35 -3.82 2.67
N GLU A 91 -35.53 -3.41 1.42
CA GLU A 91 -35.85 -4.31 0.29
C GLU A 91 -34.59 -4.99 -0.27
N LEU A 92 -33.40 -4.51 0.12
CA LEU A 92 -32.14 -5.14 -0.25
C LEU A 92 -31.83 -6.36 0.63
N PRO A 93 -31.19 -7.40 0.07
CA PRO A 93 -30.52 -8.41 0.87
C PRO A 93 -29.53 -7.79 1.86
N LYS A 94 -29.45 -8.34 3.08
CA LYS A 94 -28.55 -7.85 4.14
C LYS A 94 -27.08 -7.78 3.70
N SER A 95 -26.65 -8.73 2.86
CA SER A 95 -25.31 -8.77 2.23
C SER A 95 -25.00 -7.51 1.42
N LEU A 96 -26.03 -6.90 0.81
CA LEU A 96 -25.90 -5.75 -0.07
C LEU A 96 -26.12 -4.41 0.63
N HIS A 97 -26.55 -4.41 1.90
CA HIS A 97 -26.71 -3.19 2.71
C HIS A 97 -25.44 -2.37 2.80
N LEU A 98 -24.27 -3.02 2.70
CA LEU A 98 -22.96 -2.38 2.71
C LEU A 98 -22.78 -1.50 1.47
N PHE A 99 -23.43 -1.82 0.35
CA PHE A 99 -23.32 -1.12 -0.93
C PHE A 99 -24.33 0.03 -1.10
N TRP A 100 -25.37 0.08 -0.27
CA TRP A 100 -26.46 1.07 -0.36
C TRP A 100 -26.00 2.52 -0.33
N ASN A 101 -25.02 2.84 0.53
CA ASN A 101 -24.58 4.22 0.76
C ASN A 101 -23.85 4.84 -0.44
N PHE A 102 -23.39 4.00 -1.38
CA PHE A 102 -22.63 4.44 -2.54
C PHE A 102 -23.23 3.89 -3.84
N ARG A 103 -24.51 3.49 -3.81
CA ARG A 103 -25.27 3.00 -4.97
C ARG A 103 -25.15 3.89 -6.21
N ASP A 104 -25.10 5.21 -6.01
CA ASP A 104 -25.02 6.21 -7.08
C ASP A 104 -23.63 6.21 -7.77
N GLU A 105 -22.61 5.64 -7.11
CA GLU A 105 -21.25 5.45 -7.64
C GLU A 105 -21.01 4.04 -8.19
N MET A 106 -21.99 3.14 -8.09
CA MET A 106 -21.82 1.73 -8.49
C MET A 106 -22.06 1.55 -9.97
N MET A 107 -21.11 0.91 -10.65
CA MET A 107 -21.18 0.62 -12.07
C MET A 107 -20.76 -0.83 -12.34
N VAL A 108 -21.25 -1.40 -13.44
CA VAL A 108 -20.80 -2.69 -13.96
C VAL A 108 -20.28 -2.49 -15.37
N GLU A 109 -19.08 -2.98 -15.63
CA GLU A 109 -18.45 -2.99 -16.95
C GLU A 109 -17.82 -4.36 -17.20
N ASP A 110 -18.17 -4.99 -18.33
CA ASP A 110 -17.68 -6.32 -18.73
C ASP A 110 -17.82 -7.44 -17.67
N GLY A 111 -18.79 -7.33 -16.77
CA GLY A 111 -19.03 -8.29 -15.68
C GLY A 111 -18.15 -8.06 -14.45
N VAL A 112 -17.44 -6.94 -14.39
CA VAL A 112 -16.69 -6.45 -13.23
C VAL A 112 -17.46 -5.31 -12.59
N VAL A 113 -17.53 -5.32 -11.26
CA VAL A 113 -18.22 -4.28 -10.49
C VAL A 113 -17.21 -3.19 -10.09
N PHE A 114 -17.60 -1.94 -10.28
CA PHE A 114 -16.83 -0.75 -9.93
C PHE A 114 -17.58 0.12 -8.94
N LYS A 115 -16.82 0.82 -8.09
CA LYS A 115 -17.27 1.93 -7.26
C LYS A 115 -16.50 3.18 -7.66
N GLY A 116 -17.14 4.07 -8.42
CA GLY A 116 -16.45 5.16 -9.10
C GLY A 116 -15.34 4.60 -10.00
N THR A 117 -14.09 4.97 -9.72
CA THR A 117 -12.91 4.49 -10.46
C THR A 117 -12.26 3.23 -9.87
N LYS A 118 -12.85 2.64 -8.83
CA LYS A 118 -12.23 1.55 -8.05
C LYS A 118 -12.87 0.20 -8.35
N VAL A 119 -12.04 -0.82 -8.54
CA VAL A 119 -12.50 -2.19 -8.78
C VAL A 119 -12.99 -2.80 -7.47
N VAL A 120 -14.20 -3.38 -7.49
CA VAL A 120 -14.72 -4.13 -6.35
C VAL A 120 -14.12 -5.54 -6.36
N ILE A 121 -13.42 -5.89 -5.30
CA ILE A 121 -12.70 -7.17 -5.19
C ILE A 121 -13.60 -8.27 -4.62
N PRO A 122 -13.77 -9.41 -5.34
CA PRO A 122 -14.47 -10.58 -4.82
C PRO A 122 -13.77 -11.23 -3.62
N ASN A 123 -14.54 -11.85 -2.72
CA ASN A 123 -14.02 -12.52 -1.54
C ASN A 123 -12.91 -13.54 -1.85
N GLY A 124 -13.02 -14.27 -2.96
CA GLY A 124 -12.03 -15.27 -3.38
C GLY A 124 -10.64 -14.71 -3.69
N MET A 125 -10.53 -13.43 -4.05
CA MET A 125 -9.25 -12.78 -4.38
C MET A 125 -8.68 -11.91 -3.27
N LYS A 126 -9.47 -11.62 -2.21
CA LYS A 126 -9.07 -10.70 -1.15
C LYS A 126 -7.73 -11.06 -0.53
N THR A 127 -7.54 -12.34 -0.19
CA THR A 127 -6.31 -12.82 0.47
C THR A 127 -5.07 -12.63 -0.38
N ASP A 128 -5.15 -12.92 -1.68
CA ASP A 128 -4.05 -12.75 -2.62
C ASP A 128 -3.69 -11.28 -2.81
N ILE A 129 -4.71 -10.42 -2.92
CA ILE A 129 -4.53 -8.97 -3.08
C ILE A 129 -3.94 -8.35 -1.82
N ILE A 130 -4.41 -8.75 -0.63
CA ILE A 130 -3.86 -8.31 0.66
C ILE A 130 -2.38 -8.68 0.76
N LYS A 131 -2.02 -9.92 0.40
CA LYS A 131 -0.62 -10.36 0.35
C LYS A 131 0.20 -9.50 -0.61
N ALA A 132 -0.32 -9.22 -1.80
CA ALA A 132 0.35 -8.39 -2.80
C ALA A 132 0.60 -6.96 -2.29
N ILE A 133 -0.40 -6.33 -1.67
CA ILE A 133 -0.31 -5.00 -1.05
C ILE A 133 0.76 -4.99 0.07
N HIS A 134 0.86 -6.09 0.82
CA HIS A 134 1.76 -6.21 1.97
C HIS A 134 3.20 -6.63 1.64
N THR A 135 3.53 -6.99 0.40
CA THR A 135 4.87 -7.49 0.00
C THR A 135 6.05 -6.62 0.49
N GLY A 136 5.87 -5.30 0.59
CA GLY A 136 6.89 -4.37 1.10
C GLY A 136 6.93 -4.20 2.63
N HIS A 137 6.16 -4.98 3.39
CA HIS A 137 6.02 -4.89 4.86
C HIS A 137 5.76 -3.47 5.39
N GLN A 138 5.06 -2.66 4.60
CA GLN A 138 4.71 -1.31 4.99
C GLN A 138 3.65 -1.31 6.10
N GLY A 139 3.61 -0.23 6.88
CA GLY A 139 2.61 -0.05 7.92
C GLY A 139 1.18 0.01 7.35
N ILE A 140 0.20 -0.30 8.20
CA ILE A 140 -1.23 -0.38 7.85
C ILE A 140 -1.74 0.83 7.08
N GLN A 141 -1.38 2.05 7.49
CA GLN A 141 -1.84 3.28 6.83
C GLN A 141 -1.33 3.38 5.38
N SER A 142 -0.09 2.98 5.12
CA SER A 142 0.49 2.99 3.78
C SER A 142 -0.16 1.95 2.89
N CYS A 143 -0.31 0.71 3.39
CA CYS A 143 -1.00 -0.37 2.67
C CYS A 143 -2.45 0.01 2.34
N TYR A 144 -3.18 0.55 3.31
CA TYR A 144 -4.57 0.97 3.12
C TYR A 144 -4.69 2.13 2.13
N GLN A 145 -3.82 3.15 2.24
CA GLN A 145 -3.82 4.29 1.33
C GLN A 145 -3.55 3.87 -0.12
N ARG A 146 -2.59 2.96 -0.34
CA ARG A 146 -2.31 2.40 -1.66
C ARG A 146 -3.49 1.60 -2.20
N ALA A 147 -4.11 0.76 -1.36
CA ALA A 147 -5.23 -0.08 -1.78
C ALA A 147 -6.45 0.76 -2.19
N ARG A 148 -6.82 1.77 -1.39
CA ARG A 148 -8.03 2.57 -1.60
C ARG A 148 -7.99 3.48 -2.84
N GLU A 149 -6.86 3.60 -3.51
CA GLU A 149 -6.73 4.41 -4.73
C GLU A 149 -7.35 3.71 -5.94
N SER A 150 -7.24 2.38 -6.03
CA SER A 150 -7.75 1.58 -7.16
C SER A 150 -8.69 0.44 -6.77
N LEU A 151 -8.75 0.06 -5.49
CA LEU A 151 -9.48 -1.11 -5.02
C LEU A 151 -10.54 -0.76 -3.98
N TYR A 152 -11.57 -1.59 -3.92
CA TYR A 152 -12.61 -1.50 -2.91
C TYR A 152 -13.15 -2.87 -2.53
N TRP A 153 -13.37 -3.09 -1.24
CA TRP A 153 -14.30 -4.10 -0.73
C TRP A 153 -14.78 -3.67 0.66
N PRO A 154 -15.93 -4.19 1.14
CA PRO A 154 -16.39 -3.90 2.48
C PRO A 154 -15.40 -4.37 3.54
N ASN A 155 -15.16 -3.54 4.56
CA ASN A 155 -14.23 -3.79 5.67
C ASN A 155 -12.75 -3.97 5.26
N MET A 156 -12.35 -3.38 4.13
CA MET A 156 -10.96 -3.44 3.63
C MET A 156 -9.89 -3.03 4.65
N PHE A 157 -10.16 -2.02 5.48
CA PHE A 157 -9.21 -1.60 6.51
C PHE A 157 -9.00 -2.68 7.59
N GLU A 158 -10.07 -3.30 8.04
CA GLU A 158 -10.05 -4.34 9.08
C GLU A 158 -9.33 -5.59 8.55
N ASP A 159 -9.68 -6.05 7.35
CA ASP A 159 -9.04 -7.19 6.69
C ASP A 159 -7.51 -6.97 6.52
N LEU A 160 -7.10 -5.77 6.10
CA LEU A 160 -5.69 -5.40 5.99
C LEU A 160 -5.01 -5.35 7.36
N SER A 161 -5.66 -4.76 8.36
CA SER A 161 -5.13 -4.63 9.72
C SER A 161 -4.90 -5.99 10.35
N ASP A 162 -5.84 -6.92 10.22
CA ASP A 162 -5.72 -8.28 10.75
C ASP A 162 -4.60 -9.07 10.09
N PHE A 163 -4.46 -8.94 8.77
CA PHE A 163 -3.36 -9.58 8.04
C PHE A 163 -1.99 -9.01 8.45
N ILE A 164 -1.85 -7.69 8.53
CA ILE A 164 -0.58 -7.05 8.90
C ILE A 164 -0.23 -7.34 10.35
N ARG A 165 -1.22 -7.36 11.24
CA ARG A 165 -1.05 -7.71 12.66
C ARG A 165 -0.55 -9.15 12.84
N SER A 166 -0.93 -10.07 11.96
CA SER A 166 -0.48 -11.47 11.99
C SER A 166 0.83 -11.72 11.22
N CYS A 167 1.42 -10.70 10.59
CA CYS A 167 2.67 -10.86 9.85
C CYS A 167 3.90 -10.99 10.77
N THR A 168 4.59 -12.11 10.69
CA THR A 168 5.77 -12.43 11.51
C THR A 168 6.93 -11.45 11.29
N VAL A 169 7.16 -11.03 10.05
CA VAL A 169 8.20 -10.05 9.71
C VAL A 169 7.89 -8.71 10.37
N CYS A 170 6.67 -8.21 10.23
CA CYS A 170 6.27 -6.95 10.86
C CYS A 170 6.28 -7.02 12.38
N GLN A 171 5.89 -8.15 12.98
CA GLN A 171 6.00 -8.36 14.43
C GLN A 171 7.46 -8.32 14.90
N SER A 172 8.37 -8.99 14.18
CA SER A 172 9.80 -9.01 14.53
C SER A 172 10.50 -7.65 14.43
N GLN A 173 10.02 -6.79 13.52
CA GLN A 173 10.54 -5.44 13.29
C GLN A 173 9.75 -4.37 14.03
N SER A 174 8.69 -4.76 14.76
CA SER A 174 7.91 -3.82 15.56
C SER A 174 8.77 -3.20 16.64
N ARG A 175 8.48 -1.95 17.00
CA ARG A 175 9.24 -1.26 18.06
C ARG A 175 9.20 -2.12 19.31
N ALA A 176 10.38 -2.40 19.86
CA ALA A 176 10.51 -3.03 21.16
C ALA A 176 9.62 -2.31 22.17
N GLU A 177 9.02 -3.08 23.09
CA GLU A 177 8.20 -2.55 24.18
C GLU A 177 8.90 -1.39 24.87
N ILE A 178 8.09 -0.44 25.37
CA ILE A 178 8.58 0.69 26.15
C ILE A 178 9.46 0.12 27.25
N LYS A 179 10.76 0.47 27.21
CA LYS A 179 11.70 0.04 28.25
C LYS A 179 11.10 0.41 29.60
N GLU A 180 11.05 -0.55 30.51
CA GLU A 180 10.57 -0.27 31.87
C GLU A 180 11.27 0.96 32.42
N PRO A 181 10.55 1.85 33.11
CA PRO A 181 11.17 3.01 33.74
C PRO A 181 12.29 2.55 34.66
N ILE A 182 13.43 3.25 34.63
CA ILE A 182 14.59 2.93 35.45
C ILE A 182 14.16 2.96 36.92
N LYS A 183 14.22 1.80 37.59
CA LYS A 183 14.02 1.72 39.03
C LYS A 183 15.27 2.24 39.72
N SER A 184 15.20 3.44 40.29
CA SER A 184 16.28 4.00 41.10
C SER A 184 16.49 3.14 42.35
N LYS A 185 17.73 2.71 42.60
CA LYS A 185 18.10 2.07 43.86
C LYS A 185 18.08 3.09 45.00
N GLN A 186 17.81 2.63 46.21
CA GLN A 186 17.93 3.48 47.40
C GLN A 186 19.38 3.92 47.61
N ILE A 187 19.58 5.15 48.06
CA ILE A 187 20.90 5.71 48.34
C ILE A 187 21.39 5.09 49.67
N PRO A 188 22.59 4.46 49.71
CA PRO A 188 23.14 3.93 50.95
C PRO A 188 23.37 5.05 51.97
N ILE A 189 23.10 4.75 53.24
CA ILE A 189 23.18 5.70 54.36
C ILE A 189 24.55 5.61 55.05
N ARG A 190 25.26 4.50 54.88
CA ARG A 190 26.57 4.24 55.49
C ARG A 190 27.67 4.08 54.44
N PRO A 191 28.91 4.50 54.75
CA PRO A 191 30.07 4.17 53.92
C PRO A 191 30.18 2.66 53.72
N TRP A 192 30.57 2.23 52.51
CA TRP A 192 30.78 0.83 52.13
C TRP A 192 29.55 -0.09 52.17
N GLU A 193 28.35 0.45 52.36
CA GLU A 193 27.10 -0.32 52.39
C GLU A 193 26.73 -0.93 51.03
N VAL A 194 27.07 -0.25 49.94
CA VAL A 194 26.96 -0.76 48.57
C VAL A 194 28.28 -0.50 47.85
N THR A 195 28.87 -1.55 47.29
CA THR A 195 30.04 -1.47 46.42
C THR A 195 29.68 -1.99 45.03
N ALA A 196 30.15 -1.30 44.00
CA ALA A 196 30.05 -1.73 42.62
C ALA A 196 31.46 -1.79 42.04
N ALA A 197 31.78 -2.91 41.40
CA ALA A 197 33.02 -3.09 40.65
C ALA A 197 32.63 -3.43 39.21
N ASP A 198 33.39 -2.91 38.26
CA ASP A 198 33.25 -3.23 36.85
C ASP A 198 34.62 -3.50 36.26
N TYR A 199 34.67 -4.33 35.23
CA TYR A 199 35.91 -4.61 34.54
C TYR A 199 36.30 -3.42 33.68
N PHE A 200 37.57 -3.04 33.73
CA PHE A 200 38.07 -2.01 32.82
C PHE A 200 39.33 -2.44 32.10
N LYS A 201 39.50 -1.93 30.88
CA LYS A 201 40.70 -2.18 30.07
C LYS A 201 41.55 -0.93 30.00
N PHE A 202 42.83 -1.06 30.31
CA PHE A 202 43.81 0.01 30.15
C PHE A 202 45.11 -0.54 29.55
N LYS A 203 45.55 0.10 28.46
CA LYS A 203 46.78 -0.26 27.72
C LYS A 203 46.90 -1.76 27.41
N GLY A 204 45.81 -2.36 26.95
CA GLY A 204 45.79 -3.78 26.55
C GLY A 204 45.74 -4.78 27.70
N LYS A 205 45.59 -4.34 28.97
CA LYS A 205 45.38 -5.21 30.13
C LYS A 205 43.97 -4.99 30.70
N SER A 206 43.30 -6.08 31.06
CA SER A 206 42.01 -6.07 31.75
C SER A 206 42.24 -6.13 33.27
N TYR A 207 41.48 -5.33 34.01
CA TYR A 207 41.47 -5.23 35.48
C TYR A 207 40.06 -5.42 36.00
#